data_AF-Q8RDN4-F1
#
_entry.id   AF-Q8RDN4-F1
#
_cell.length_a   1.000
_cell.length_b   1.000
_cell.length_c   1.000
_cell.angle_alpha   90.00
_cell.angle_beta   90.00
_cell.angle_gamma   90.00
#
_symmetry.space_group_name_H-M   'P 1'
#
loop_
_entity.id
_entity.type
_entity.pdbx_description
1 polymer ?
#
loop_
_entity_poly.entity_id
_entity_poly.type
_entity_poly.pdbx_seq_one_letter_code
_entity_poly.pdbx_strand_id
1 'polypeptide(L)'
;MRKDYFTRFFYIILMGFGFPIMRFMSIHFETVNNNAVRFLSGGFLFILICIFKFREELKKILLESKIILKLLLLGIFMSGNMYFFINGNKVGESLNFLKGTLFLGTAIFIQSIQNLLVKNVAKKLHTIVISASTATLSGIIYLILSIHTGKIIQLKEVGEGMLIGLSLAGIYGMLTGMLMAFYIVQKQGVVIFNIIQLLIPVSTAIVGYFTLGETINFYQGIGAIIAIFGCIIALKI
;
A
#
# COMPACT_ATOMS: atom_id res chain seq x y z
N MET A 1 21.70 -8.98 -8.96
CA MET A 1 21.04 -9.32 -10.24
C MET A 1 19.96 -10.39 -10.10
N ARG A 2 20.25 -11.71 -10.02
CA ARG A 2 19.17 -12.74 -9.99
C ARG A 2 18.18 -12.60 -8.82
N LYS A 3 18.68 -12.27 -7.61
CA LYS A 3 17.83 -12.03 -6.42
C LYS A 3 16.91 -10.80 -6.56
N ASP A 4 17.31 -9.81 -7.36
CA ASP A 4 16.55 -8.58 -7.54
C ASP A 4 15.32 -8.85 -8.42
N TYR A 5 15.47 -9.60 -9.51
CA TYR A 5 14.34 -10.02 -10.37
C TYR A 5 13.31 -10.85 -9.62
N PHE A 6 13.77 -11.78 -8.79
CA PHE A 6 12.88 -12.59 -7.96
C PHE A 6 12.03 -11.72 -7.03
N THR A 7 12.64 -10.75 -6.34
CA THR A 7 11.91 -9.81 -5.48
C THR A 7 10.84 -9.04 -6.25
N ARG A 8 11.14 -8.56 -7.48
CA ARG A 8 10.18 -7.83 -8.32
C ARG A 8 9.01 -8.72 -8.73
N PHE A 9 9.30 -9.95 -9.18
CA PHE A 9 8.30 -10.91 -9.62
C PHE A 9 7.33 -11.27 -8.48
N PHE A 10 7.86 -11.60 -7.29
CA PHE A 10 7.02 -11.87 -6.13
C PHE A 10 6.21 -10.66 -5.70
N TYR A 11 6.79 -9.45 -5.75
CA TYR A 11 6.04 -8.23 -5.45
C TYR A 11 4.83 -8.06 -6.38
N ILE A 12 5.00 -8.25 -7.70
CA ILE A 12 3.92 -8.13 -8.69
C ILE A 12 2.81 -9.16 -8.41
N ILE A 13 3.16 -10.43 -8.20
CA ILE A 13 2.20 -11.51 -7.95
C ILE A 13 1.44 -11.27 -6.65
N LEU A 14 2.17 -11.01 -5.56
CA LEU A 14 1.55 -10.80 -4.25
C LEU A 14 0.66 -9.55 -4.24
N MET A 15 1.07 -8.46 -4.89
CA MET A 15 0.19 -7.31 -5.06
C MET A 15 -1.07 -7.66 -5.86
N GLY A 16 -0.96 -8.50 -6.90
CA GLY A 16 -2.10 -9.01 -7.67
C GLY A 16 -3.14 -9.72 -6.82
N PHE A 17 -2.71 -10.61 -5.92
CA PHE A 17 -3.60 -11.25 -4.92
C PHE A 17 -4.17 -10.26 -3.89
N GLY A 18 -3.44 -9.19 -3.58
CA GLY A 18 -3.89 -8.19 -2.61
C GLY A 18 -5.17 -7.48 -3.01
N PHE A 19 -5.41 -7.24 -4.31
CA PHE A 19 -6.58 -6.50 -4.78
C PHE A 19 -7.91 -7.25 -4.59
N PRO A 20 -8.05 -8.53 -4.99
CA PRO A 20 -9.24 -9.33 -4.67
C PRO A 20 -9.55 -9.38 -3.17
N ILE A 21 -8.52 -9.58 -2.33
CA ILE A 21 -8.67 -9.58 -0.86
C ILE A 21 -9.19 -8.21 -0.37
N MET A 22 -8.59 -7.11 -0.86
CA MET A 22 -9.03 -5.76 -0.52
C MET A 22 -10.47 -5.49 -0.96
N ARG A 23 -10.87 -5.97 -2.14
CA ARG A 23 -12.24 -5.84 -2.64
C ARG A 23 -13.22 -6.57 -1.72
N PHE A 24 -12.94 -7.82 -1.38
CA PHE A 24 -13.76 -8.59 -0.46
C PHE A 24 -13.93 -7.88 0.88
N MET A 25 -12.84 -7.41 1.48
CA MET A 25 -12.90 -6.67 2.76
C MET A 25 -13.67 -5.35 2.65
N SER A 26 -13.61 -4.68 1.49
CA SER A 26 -14.32 -3.40 1.28
C SER A 26 -15.83 -3.54 1.14
N ILE A 27 -16.33 -4.75 0.86
CA ILE A 27 -17.77 -5.05 0.85
C ILE A 27 -18.31 -5.15 2.29
N HIS A 28 -17.49 -5.63 3.22
CA HIS A 28 -17.92 -5.91 4.60
C HIS A 28 -17.55 -4.82 5.60
N PHE A 29 -16.57 -3.98 5.28
CA PHE A 29 -16.07 -2.95 6.18
C PHE A 29 -16.13 -1.57 5.55
N GLU A 30 -16.57 -0.59 6.35
CA GLU A 30 -16.44 0.83 6.05
C GLU A 30 -14.99 1.15 5.74
N THR A 31 -14.75 1.98 4.72
CA THR A 31 -13.40 2.18 4.19
C THR A 31 -12.42 2.72 5.24
N VAL A 32 -12.90 3.59 6.14
CA VAL A 32 -12.11 4.17 7.23
C VAL A 32 -11.71 3.08 8.24
N ASN A 33 -12.63 2.19 8.61
CA ASN A 33 -12.36 1.06 9.52
C ASN A 33 -11.44 0.02 8.89
N ASN A 34 -11.70 -0.32 7.63
CA ASN A 34 -10.90 -1.24 6.83
C ASN A 34 -9.42 -0.79 6.83
N ASN A 35 -9.17 0.49 6.53
CA ASN A 35 -7.82 1.04 6.58
C ASN A 35 -7.25 1.07 7.99
N ALA A 36 -8.00 1.51 9.00
CA ALA A 36 -7.54 1.57 10.38
C ALA A 36 -7.02 0.20 10.86
N VAL A 37 -7.85 -0.84 10.75
CA VAL A 37 -7.50 -2.19 11.21
C VAL A 37 -6.32 -2.74 10.42
N ARG A 38 -6.29 -2.56 9.09
CA ARG A 38 -5.22 -3.10 8.24
C ARG A 38 -3.87 -2.46 8.54
N PHE A 39 -3.83 -1.14 8.62
CA PHE A 39 -2.61 -0.39 8.94
C PHE A 39 -2.12 -0.70 10.35
N LEU A 40 -3.01 -0.75 11.35
CA LEU A 40 -2.64 -1.08 12.73
C LEU A 40 -2.14 -2.52 12.86
N SER A 41 -2.78 -3.49 12.21
CA SER A 41 -2.39 -4.90 12.29
C SER A 41 -0.99 -5.14 11.71
N GLY A 42 -0.70 -4.59 10.53
CA GLY A 42 0.63 -4.68 9.93
C GLY A 42 1.67 -3.84 10.69
N GLY A 43 1.30 -2.64 11.14
CA GLY A 43 2.15 -1.76 11.95
C GLY A 43 2.56 -2.42 13.26
N PHE A 44 1.62 -3.04 13.98
CA PHE A 44 1.88 -3.76 15.22
C PHE A 44 2.85 -4.92 15.01
N LEU A 45 2.64 -5.77 13.99
CA LEU A 45 3.56 -6.85 13.68
C LEU A 45 4.97 -6.32 13.36
N PHE A 46 5.09 -5.26 12.57
CA PHE A 46 6.38 -4.70 12.23
C PHE A 46 7.06 -4.04 13.44
N ILE A 47 6.30 -3.39 14.34
CA ILE A 47 6.83 -2.88 15.60
C ILE A 47 7.42 -4.02 16.43
N LEU A 48 6.70 -5.14 16.58
CA LEU A 48 7.22 -6.32 17.30
C LEU A 48 8.54 -6.79 16.69
N ILE A 49 8.61 -6.95 15.36
CA ILE A 49 9.86 -7.33 14.68
C ILE A 49 10.97 -6.31 14.93
N CYS A 50 10.65 -5.01 14.89
CA CYS A 50 11.62 -3.95 15.16
C CYS A 50 12.15 -4.00 16.60
N ILE A 51 11.27 -4.24 17.58
CA ILE A 51 11.64 -4.38 18.99
C ILE A 51 12.53 -5.61 19.19
N PHE A 52 12.31 -6.73 18.51
CA PHE A 52 13.15 -7.92 18.72
C PHE A 52 14.45 -7.90 17.91
N LYS A 53 14.44 -7.39 16.68
CA LYS A 53 15.56 -7.55 15.73
C LYS A 53 16.23 -6.25 15.30
N PHE A 54 15.56 -5.11 15.40
CA PHE A 54 16.06 -3.82 14.90
C PHE A 54 16.11 -2.73 15.98
N ARG A 55 16.41 -3.10 17.24
CA ARG A 55 16.48 -2.16 18.38
C ARG A 55 17.42 -0.98 18.13
N GLU A 56 18.58 -1.23 17.53
CA GLU A 56 19.55 -0.17 17.24
C GLU A 56 19.03 0.84 16.22
N GLU A 57 18.21 0.40 15.27
CA GLU A 57 17.54 1.30 14.32
C GLU A 57 16.48 2.16 15.01
N LEU A 58 15.78 1.63 16.02
CA LEU A 58 14.83 2.41 16.82
C LEU A 58 15.52 3.49 17.63
N LYS A 59 16.71 3.20 18.20
CA LYS A 59 17.51 4.21 18.92
C LYS A 59 17.89 5.40 18.03
N LYS A 60 18.22 5.16 16.76
CA LYS A 60 18.53 6.24 15.80
C LYS A 60 17.39 7.24 15.65
N ILE A 61 16.14 6.80 15.74
CA ILE A 61 14.97 7.68 15.67
C ILE A 61 14.96 8.67 16.83
N LEU A 62 15.24 8.20 18.05
CA LEU A 62 15.25 9.03 19.25
C LEU A 62 16.41 10.02 19.29
N LEU A 63 17.53 9.68 18.64
CA LEU A 63 18.73 10.53 18.60
C LEU A 63 18.66 11.63 17.55
N GLU A 64 17.90 11.44 16.46
CA GLU A 64 17.80 12.42 15.37
C GLU A 64 16.37 12.94 15.16
N SER A 65 16.03 14.11 15.73
CA SER A 65 14.69 14.72 15.60
C SER A 65 14.23 14.93 14.15
N LYS A 66 15.17 15.12 13.20
CA LYS A 66 14.85 15.23 11.76
C LYS A 66 14.27 13.92 11.19
N ILE A 67 14.64 12.76 11.74
CA ILE A 67 14.08 11.47 11.32
C ILE A 67 12.63 11.36 11.78
N ILE A 68 12.33 11.76 13.01
CA ILE A 68 10.96 11.77 13.56
C ILE A 68 10.03 12.58 12.65
N LEU A 69 10.42 13.81 12.27
CA LEU A 69 9.62 14.65 11.39
C LEU A 69 9.35 13.98 10.03
N LYS A 70 10.35 13.30 9.45
CA LYS A 70 10.19 12.59 8.18
C LYS A 70 9.27 11.39 8.30
N LEU A 71 9.34 10.63 9.40
CA LEU A 71 8.45 9.50 9.66
C LEU A 71 7.00 9.96 9.88
N LEU A 72 6.79 11.08 10.58
CA LEU A 72 5.48 11.72 10.72
C LEU A 72 4.92 12.13 9.35
N LEU A 73 5.75 12.79 8.53
CA LEU A 73 5.36 13.19 7.18
C LEU A 73 5.01 11.99 6.29
N LEU A 74 5.71 10.87 6.42
CA LEU A 74 5.37 9.63 5.72
C LEU A 74 3.99 9.09 6.11
N GLY A 75 3.65 9.09 7.41
CA GLY A 75 2.31 8.70 7.88
C GLY A 75 1.22 9.62 7.34
N ILE A 76 1.47 10.93 7.29
CA ILE A 76 0.55 11.92 6.71
C ILE A 76 0.38 11.68 5.21
N PHE A 77 1.46 11.52 4.45
CA PHE A 77 1.39 11.26 3.01
C PHE A 77 0.70 9.94 2.69
N MET A 78 0.96 8.87 3.44
CA MET A 78 0.27 7.60 3.25
C MET A 78 -1.24 7.74 3.49
N SER A 79 -1.64 8.43 4.57
CA SER A 79 -3.05 8.65 4.88
C SER A 79 -3.73 9.59 3.87
N GLY A 80 -3.03 10.65 3.45
CA GLY A 80 -3.51 11.59 2.45
C GLY A 80 -3.69 10.94 1.08
N ASN A 81 -2.70 10.17 0.62
CA ASN A 81 -2.80 9.39 -0.61
C ASN A 81 -4.04 8.48 -0.58
N MET A 82 -4.20 7.68 0.47
CA MET A 82 -5.35 6.77 0.58
C MET A 82 -6.68 7.52 0.64
N TYR A 83 -6.75 8.66 1.34
CA TYR A 83 -7.95 9.50 1.36
C TYR A 83 -8.33 9.96 -0.05
N PHE A 84 -7.39 10.50 -0.82
CA PHE A 84 -7.66 10.95 -2.19
C PHE A 84 -8.00 9.78 -3.12
N PHE A 85 -7.31 8.64 -2.99
CA PHE A 85 -7.60 7.44 -3.77
C PHE A 85 -9.04 6.95 -3.57
N ILE A 86 -9.49 6.88 -2.32
CA ILE A 86 -10.85 6.44 -1.97
C ILE A 86 -11.91 7.40 -2.53
N ASN A 87 -11.71 8.70 -2.35
CA ASN A 87 -12.66 9.70 -2.84
C ASN A 87 -12.68 9.77 -4.38
N GLY A 88 -11.54 9.55 -5.04
CA GLY A 88 -11.46 9.46 -6.50
C GLY A 88 -12.31 8.32 -7.05
N ASN A 89 -12.23 7.13 -6.44
CA ASN A 89 -12.98 5.96 -6.88
C ASN A 89 -14.50 6.09 -6.65
N LYS A 90 -14.94 6.75 -5.57
CA LYS A 90 -16.37 6.99 -5.30
C LYS A 90 -17.03 7.94 -6.31
N VAL A 91 -16.26 8.88 -6.87
CA VAL A 91 -16.79 9.90 -7.80
C VAL A 91 -16.92 9.35 -9.22
N GLY A 92 -16.15 8.32 -9.58
CA GLY A 92 -16.17 7.68 -10.91
C GLY A 92 -17.51 7.05 -11.31
N GLU A 93 -18.43 6.84 -10.38
CA GLU A 93 -19.79 6.34 -10.62
C GLU A 93 -20.80 7.48 -10.88
N SER A 94 -20.37 8.75 -10.90
CA SER A 94 -21.22 9.95 -11.05
C SER A 94 -20.75 10.89 -12.17
N LEU A 95 -21.61 11.85 -12.57
CA LEU A 95 -21.42 12.92 -13.57
C LEU A 95 -20.14 13.79 -13.43
N ASN A 96 -19.29 13.58 -12.43
CA ASN A 96 -18.12 14.41 -12.13
C ASN A 96 -16.78 13.69 -12.40
N PHE A 97 -16.63 13.06 -13.58
CA PHE A 97 -15.38 12.42 -14.03
C PHE A 97 -14.12 13.27 -13.76
N LEU A 98 -14.19 14.57 -14.00
CA LEU A 98 -13.07 15.50 -13.78
C LEU A 98 -12.64 15.56 -12.31
N LYS A 99 -13.58 15.55 -11.37
CA LYS A 99 -13.29 15.56 -9.92
C LYS A 99 -12.67 14.23 -9.47
N GLY A 100 -13.15 13.10 -10.01
CA GLY A 100 -12.56 11.78 -9.77
C GLY A 100 -11.10 11.72 -10.24
N THR A 101 -10.86 12.17 -11.48
CA THR A 101 -9.52 12.25 -12.07
C THR A 101 -8.58 13.16 -11.27
N LEU A 102 -9.06 14.33 -10.81
CA LEU A 102 -8.27 15.23 -9.97
C LEU A 102 -7.86 14.59 -8.64
N PHE A 103 -8.77 13.86 -7.99
CA PHE A 103 -8.46 13.14 -6.75
C PHE A 103 -7.45 12.01 -6.98
N LEU A 104 -7.63 11.19 -8.02
CA LEU A 104 -6.68 10.13 -8.35
C LEU A 104 -5.30 10.70 -8.75
N GLY A 105 -5.27 11.78 -9.52
CA GLY A 105 -4.03 12.49 -9.86
C GLY A 105 -3.30 13.01 -8.61
N THR A 106 -4.05 13.57 -7.66
CA THR A 106 -3.51 14.04 -6.38
C THR A 106 -2.96 12.89 -5.55
N ALA A 107 -3.65 11.75 -5.50
CA ALA A 107 -3.21 10.54 -4.83
C ALA A 107 -1.85 10.05 -5.39
N ILE A 108 -1.74 9.95 -6.73
CA ILE A 108 -0.51 9.55 -7.42
C ILE A 108 0.63 10.54 -7.17
N PHE A 109 0.33 11.83 -7.15
CA PHE A 109 1.32 12.88 -6.87
C PHE A 109 1.88 12.75 -5.44
N ILE A 110 1.00 12.61 -4.44
CA ILE A 110 1.41 12.39 -3.04
C ILE A 110 2.24 11.11 -2.92
N GLN A 111 1.81 10.01 -3.53
CA GLN A 111 2.55 8.75 -3.51
C GLN A 111 3.96 8.91 -4.13
N SER A 112 4.09 9.70 -5.19
CA SER A 112 5.39 9.94 -5.84
C SER A 112 6.34 10.70 -4.92
N ILE A 113 5.85 11.73 -4.21
CA ILE A 113 6.64 12.45 -3.19
C ILE A 113 6.99 11.51 -2.02
N GLN A 114 6.03 10.70 -1.57
CA GLN A 114 6.24 9.72 -0.51
C GLN A 114 7.37 8.74 -0.88
N ASN A 115 7.40 8.23 -2.12
CA ASN A 115 8.46 7.32 -2.57
C ASN A 115 9.84 7.97 -2.52
N LEU A 116 9.96 9.25 -2.88
CA LEU A 116 11.21 10.01 -2.76
C LEU A 116 11.62 10.20 -1.29
N LEU A 117 10.66 10.49 -0.40
CA LEU A 117 10.91 10.62 1.03
C LEU A 117 11.35 9.29 1.64
N VAL A 118 10.71 8.17 1.28
CA VAL A 118 11.13 6.82 1.68
C VAL A 118 12.56 6.56 1.24
N LYS A 119 12.91 6.86 -0.02
CA LYS A 119 14.29 6.69 -0.52
C LYS A 119 15.29 7.51 0.29
N ASN A 120 14.92 8.71 0.72
CA ASN A 120 15.77 9.57 1.54
C ASN A 120 15.96 9.00 2.96
N VAL A 121 14.89 8.60 3.63
CA VAL A 121 14.93 8.04 5.00
C VAL A 121 15.64 6.69 5.01
N ALA A 122 15.46 5.89 3.96
CA ALA A 122 16.07 4.57 3.81
C ALA A 122 17.60 4.58 3.64
N LYS A 123 18.22 5.78 3.54
CA LYS A 123 19.69 5.94 3.68
C LYS A 123 20.17 5.80 5.13
N LYS A 124 19.30 6.07 6.10
CA LYS A 124 19.61 6.08 7.54
C LYS A 124 18.94 4.97 8.32
N LEU A 125 17.73 4.57 7.90
CA LEU A 125 16.93 3.56 8.57
C LEU A 125 16.69 2.34 7.71
N HIS A 126 16.58 1.18 8.37
CA HIS A 126 16.07 -0.03 7.74
C HIS A 126 14.60 0.13 7.32
N THR A 127 14.23 -0.42 6.16
CA THR A 127 12.89 -0.27 5.58
C THR A 127 11.77 -0.80 6.46
N ILE A 128 12.03 -1.86 7.23
CA ILE A 128 11.04 -2.38 8.19
C ILE A 128 10.67 -1.36 9.29
N VAL A 129 11.61 -0.52 9.72
CA VAL A 129 11.35 0.53 10.70
C VAL A 129 10.52 1.64 10.06
N ILE A 130 10.87 2.03 8.83
CA ILE A 130 10.11 3.00 8.05
C ILE A 130 8.67 2.51 7.83
N SER A 131 8.49 1.23 7.48
CA SER A 131 7.19 0.61 7.31
C SER A 131 6.42 0.52 8.62
N ALA A 132 7.05 0.12 9.72
CA ALA A 132 6.43 0.05 11.04
C ALA A 132 5.87 1.43 11.45
N SER A 133 6.69 2.48 11.34
CA SER A 133 6.28 3.84 11.68
C SER A 133 5.18 4.35 10.76
N THR A 134 5.32 4.17 9.44
CA THR A 134 4.33 4.66 8.46
C THR A 134 2.98 3.97 8.65
N ALA A 135 2.96 2.64 8.74
CA ALA A 135 1.74 1.87 8.95
C ALA A 135 1.07 2.22 10.28
N THR A 136 1.84 2.32 11.36
CA THR A 136 1.27 2.63 12.69
C THR A 136 0.68 4.04 12.72
N LEU A 137 1.39 5.03 12.20
CA LEU A 137 0.91 6.41 12.15
C LEU A 137 -0.35 6.55 11.28
N SER A 138 -0.36 5.93 10.09
CA SER A 138 -1.56 5.90 9.25
C SER A 138 -2.72 5.17 9.91
N GLY A 139 -2.45 4.06 10.61
CA GLY A 139 -3.44 3.31 11.37
C GLY A 139 -4.07 4.15 12.48
N ILE A 140 -3.25 4.90 13.23
CA ILE A 140 -3.73 5.83 14.27
C ILE A 140 -4.58 6.94 13.65
N ILE A 141 -4.14 7.54 12.54
CA ILE A 141 -4.91 8.59 11.83
C ILE A 141 -6.28 8.05 11.41
N TYR A 142 -6.33 6.87 10.78
CA TYR A 142 -7.59 6.26 10.36
C TYR A 142 -8.47 5.82 11.53
N LEU A 143 -7.88 5.37 12.65
CA LEU A 143 -8.62 5.07 13.86
C LEU A 143 -9.27 6.33 14.44
N ILE A 144 -8.54 7.44 14.51
CA ILE A 144 -9.07 8.74 14.94
C ILE A 144 -10.21 9.17 14.03
N LEU A 145 -10.06 9.06 12.70
CA LEU A 145 -11.13 9.36 11.74
C LEU A 145 -12.34 8.44 11.92
N SER A 146 -12.14 7.15 12.19
CA SER A 146 -13.20 6.18 12.44
C SER A 146 -14.03 6.54 13.68
N ILE A 147 -13.36 6.99 14.75
CA ILE A 147 -14.00 7.45 15.98
C ILE A 147 -14.77 8.75 15.70
N HIS A 148 -14.15 9.76 15.08
CA HIS A 148 -14.81 11.03 14.80
C HIS A 148 -16.01 10.93 13.86
N THR A 149 -15.99 9.97 12.93
CA THR A 149 -17.11 9.75 12.00
C THR A 149 -18.19 8.81 12.55
N GLY A 150 -18.01 8.29 13.77
CA GLY A 150 -18.92 7.31 14.38
C GLY A 150 -18.89 5.92 13.74
N LYS A 151 -18.10 5.73 12.67
CA LYS A 151 -18.01 4.46 11.93
C LYS A 151 -17.37 3.35 12.74
N ILE A 152 -16.62 3.67 13.81
CA ILE A 152 -16.02 2.70 14.74
C ILE A 152 -17.03 1.67 15.28
N ILE A 153 -18.32 2.03 15.38
CA ILE A 153 -19.38 1.15 15.90
C ILE A 153 -19.51 -0.12 15.06
N GLN A 154 -19.33 -0.04 13.74
CA GLN A 154 -19.39 -1.21 12.84
C GLN A 154 -18.40 -2.31 13.26
N LEU A 155 -17.24 -1.97 13.83
CA LEU A 155 -16.26 -2.97 14.27
C LEU A 155 -16.79 -3.86 15.41
N LYS A 156 -17.82 -3.42 16.14
CA LYS A 156 -18.48 -4.23 17.18
C LYS A 156 -19.59 -5.13 16.61
N GLU A 157 -20.12 -4.79 15.45
CA GLU A 157 -21.25 -5.48 14.81
C GLU A 157 -20.78 -6.61 13.89
N VAL A 158 -19.55 -6.52 13.39
CA VAL A 158 -18.96 -7.53 12.52
C VAL A 158 -18.42 -8.70 13.36
N GLY A 159 -18.67 -9.93 12.89
CA GLY A 159 -18.22 -11.14 13.57
C GLY A 159 -16.69 -11.26 13.71
N GLU A 160 -16.24 -11.91 14.79
CA GLU A 160 -14.81 -12.04 15.13
C GLU A 160 -13.96 -12.63 14.01
N GLY A 161 -14.47 -13.64 13.29
CA GLY A 161 -13.78 -14.25 12.16
C GLY A 161 -13.46 -13.25 11.04
N MET A 162 -14.35 -12.29 10.78
CA MET A 162 -14.14 -11.24 9.79
C MET A 162 -13.12 -10.20 10.27
N LEU A 163 -13.09 -9.89 11.56
CA LEU A 163 -12.06 -9.01 12.14
C LEU A 163 -10.67 -9.64 12.09
N ILE A 164 -10.57 -10.94 12.38
CA ILE A 164 -9.33 -11.72 12.23
C ILE A 164 -8.91 -11.73 10.75
N GLY A 165 -9.85 -12.01 9.84
CA GLY A 165 -9.61 -11.98 8.40
C GLY A 165 -9.10 -10.62 7.92
N LEU A 166 -9.71 -9.53 8.36
CA LEU A 166 -9.29 -8.16 8.04
C LEU A 166 -7.88 -7.85 8.59
N SER A 167 -7.57 -8.32 9.80
CA SER A 167 -6.26 -8.13 10.43
C SER A 167 -5.17 -8.87 9.66
N LEU A 168 -5.42 -10.12 9.25
CA LEU A 168 -4.52 -10.92 8.42
C LEU A 168 -4.34 -10.31 7.02
N ALA A 169 -5.43 -9.87 6.39
CA ALA A 169 -5.39 -9.12 5.14
C ALA A 169 -4.59 -7.80 5.28
N GLY A 170 -4.66 -7.18 6.45
CA GLY A 170 -3.86 -6.02 6.83
C GLY A 170 -2.37 -6.30 6.87
N ILE A 171 -1.98 -7.34 7.60
CA ILE A 171 -0.59 -7.81 7.67
C ILE A 171 -0.06 -8.12 6.27
N TYR A 172 -0.82 -8.88 5.48
CA TYR A 172 -0.49 -9.19 4.09
C TYR A 172 -0.29 -7.93 3.25
N GLY A 173 -1.25 -7.00 3.33
CA GLY A 173 -1.21 -5.73 2.59
C GLY A 173 -0.03 -4.85 2.99
N MET A 174 0.34 -4.81 4.27
CA MET A 174 1.50 -4.02 4.72
C MET A 174 2.83 -4.68 4.34
N LEU A 175 2.90 -6.02 4.35
CA LEU A 175 4.07 -6.75 3.88
C LEU A 175 4.34 -6.48 2.41
N THR A 176 3.30 -6.58 1.58
CA THR A 176 3.41 -6.45 0.13
C THR A 176 3.43 -4.98 -0.31
N GLY A 177 2.41 -4.21 0.05
CA GLY A 177 2.20 -2.83 -0.38
C GLY A 177 3.10 -1.80 0.30
N MET A 178 3.75 -2.14 1.43
CA MET A 178 4.63 -1.22 2.14
C MET A 178 6.05 -1.76 2.32
N LEU A 179 6.25 -2.90 2.99
CA LEU A 179 7.60 -3.41 3.28
C LEU A 179 8.36 -3.79 2.01
N MET A 180 7.77 -4.62 1.14
CA MET A 180 8.39 -4.99 -0.13
C MET A 180 8.53 -3.77 -1.06
N ALA A 181 7.50 -2.92 -1.14
CA ALA A 181 7.56 -1.69 -1.90
C ALA A 181 8.73 -0.79 -1.48
N PHE A 182 8.85 -0.50 -0.18
CA PHE A 182 9.92 0.33 0.36
C PHE A 182 11.29 -0.34 0.23
N TYR A 183 11.34 -1.67 0.34
CA TYR A 183 12.56 -2.44 0.07
C TYR A 183 13.03 -2.28 -1.38
N ILE A 184 12.14 -2.39 -2.37
CA ILE A 184 12.46 -2.19 -3.79
C ILE A 184 12.91 -0.73 -4.00
N VAL A 185 12.21 0.25 -3.45
CA VAL A 185 12.63 1.66 -3.50
C VAL A 185 14.04 1.84 -2.91
N GLN A 186 14.30 1.27 -1.73
CA GLN A 186 15.59 1.37 -1.05
C GLN A 186 16.72 0.74 -1.88
N LYS A 187 16.54 -0.49 -2.36
CA LYS A 187 17.61 -1.28 -2.99
C LYS A 187 17.75 -1.06 -4.49
N GLN A 188 16.65 -0.83 -5.18
CA GLN A 188 16.60 -0.81 -6.64
C GLN A 188 16.21 0.57 -7.20
N GLY A 189 15.62 1.44 -6.38
CA GLY A 189 15.32 2.83 -6.75
C GLY A 189 13.87 3.07 -7.14
N VAL A 190 13.48 4.35 -7.13
CA VAL A 190 12.10 4.80 -7.30
C VAL A 190 11.61 4.58 -8.73
N VAL A 191 12.46 4.78 -9.73
CA VAL A 191 12.11 4.59 -11.15
C VAL A 191 11.75 3.12 -11.41
N ILE A 192 12.61 2.19 -10.98
CA ILE A 192 12.36 0.74 -11.14
C ILE A 192 11.05 0.35 -10.42
N PHE A 193 10.85 0.82 -9.20
CA PHE A 193 9.63 0.57 -8.45
C PHE A 193 8.37 1.02 -9.21
N ASN A 194 8.35 2.27 -9.69
CA ASN A 194 7.20 2.82 -10.40
C ASN A 194 6.92 2.10 -11.73
N ILE A 195 7.95 1.67 -12.47
CA ILE A 195 7.76 0.89 -13.69
C ILE A 195 7.12 -0.47 -13.37
N ILE A 196 7.61 -1.16 -12.34
CA ILE A 196 7.07 -2.46 -11.93
C ILE A 196 5.61 -2.37 -11.48
N GLN A 197 5.19 -1.25 -10.88
CA GLN A 197 3.80 -1.05 -10.47
C GLN A 197 2.82 -1.09 -11.65
N LEU A 198 3.26 -0.79 -12.88
CA LEU A 198 2.44 -0.90 -14.09
C LEU A 198 2.05 -2.35 -14.43
N LEU A 199 2.77 -3.34 -13.89
CA LEU A 199 2.46 -4.76 -14.05
C LEU A 199 1.48 -5.27 -13.00
N ILE A 200 1.20 -4.50 -11.95
CA ILE A 200 0.26 -4.91 -10.89
C ILE A 200 -1.17 -5.08 -11.43
N PRO A 201 -1.75 -4.16 -12.23
CA PRO A 201 -3.07 -4.37 -12.81
C PRO A 201 -3.17 -5.62 -13.69
N VAL A 202 -2.11 -5.96 -14.43
CA VAL A 202 -2.05 -7.20 -15.23
C VAL A 202 -2.09 -8.43 -14.32
N SER A 203 -1.27 -8.43 -13.26
CA SER A 203 -1.28 -9.48 -12.24
C SER A 203 -2.65 -9.62 -11.56
N THR A 204 -3.26 -8.51 -11.18
CA THR A 204 -4.60 -8.47 -10.59
C THR A 204 -5.66 -9.04 -11.53
N ALA A 205 -5.63 -8.71 -12.82
CA ALA A 205 -6.58 -9.24 -13.80
C ALA A 205 -6.46 -10.76 -13.95
N ILE A 206 -5.23 -11.29 -14.00
CA ILE A 206 -4.97 -12.74 -14.06
C ILE A 206 -5.48 -13.42 -12.79
N VAL A 207 -5.15 -12.88 -11.61
CA VAL A 207 -5.63 -13.45 -10.35
C VAL A 207 -7.15 -13.36 -10.24
N GLY A 208 -7.77 -12.24 -10.64
CA GLY A 208 -9.22 -12.05 -10.67
C GLY A 208 -9.91 -13.07 -11.58
N TYR A 209 -9.34 -13.37 -12.75
CA TYR A 209 -9.82 -14.43 -13.64
C TYR A 209 -9.89 -15.80 -12.94
N PHE A 210 -8.80 -16.21 -12.28
CA PHE A 210 -8.74 -17.53 -11.65
C PHE A 210 -9.48 -17.63 -10.31
N THR A 211 -9.54 -16.55 -9.54
CA THR A 211 -10.06 -16.58 -8.16
C THR A 211 -11.50 -16.09 -8.04
N LEU A 212 -11.89 -15.14 -8.89
CA LEU A 212 -13.22 -14.51 -8.86
C LEU A 212 -14.07 -14.88 -10.08
N GLY A 213 -13.52 -15.62 -11.05
CA GLY A 213 -14.22 -15.98 -12.29
C GLY A 213 -14.45 -14.79 -13.23
N GLU A 214 -13.67 -13.72 -13.09
CA GLU A 214 -13.78 -12.53 -13.96
C GLU A 214 -13.32 -12.85 -15.38
N THR A 215 -13.88 -12.18 -16.38
CA THR A 215 -13.43 -12.31 -17.77
C THR A 215 -12.46 -11.20 -18.13
N ILE A 216 -11.39 -11.55 -18.85
CA ILE A 216 -10.48 -10.56 -19.44
C ILE A 216 -10.94 -10.30 -20.87
N ASN A 217 -11.34 -9.06 -21.17
CA ASN A 217 -11.77 -8.70 -22.52
C ASN A 217 -10.58 -8.44 -23.46
N PHE A 218 -10.86 -8.37 -24.76
CA PHE A 218 -9.83 -8.20 -25.79
C PHE A 218 -8.98 -6.93 -25.60
N TYR A 219 -9.60 -5.80 -25.22
CA TYR A 219 -8.88 -4.54 -25.00
C TYR A 219 -7.99 -4.58 -23.75
N GLN A 220 -8.43 -5.24 -22.68
CA GLN A 220 -7.63 -5.48 -21.49
C GLN A 220 -6.43 -6.38 -21.82
N GLY A 221 -6.62 -7.38 -22.69
CA GLY A 221 -5.53 -8.22 -23.22
C GLY A 221 -4.48 -7.42 -23.97
N ILE A 222 -4.89 -6.56 -24.92
CA ILE A 222 -3.97 -5.67 -25.65
C ILE A 222 -3.26 -4.72 -24.69
N GLY A 223 -4.00 -4.09 -23.76
CA GLY A 223 -3.43 -3.18 -22.77
C GLY A 223 -2.38 -3.86 -21.88
N ALA A 224 -2.62 -5.11 -21.48
CA ALA A 224 -1.67 -5.91 -20.72
C ALA A 224 -0.39 -6.18 -21.52
N ILE A 225 -0.51 -6.54 -22.81
CA ILE A 225 0.65 -6.76 -23.69
C ILE A 225 1.49 -5.48 -23.81
N ILE A 226 0.84 -4.33 -24.07
CA ILE A 226 1.52 -3.03 -24.17
C ILE A 226 2.25 -2.69 -22.86
N ALA A 227 1.59 -2.88 -21.72
CA ALA A 227 2.19 -2.62 -20.41
C ALA A 227 3.43 -3.51 -20.15
N ILE A 228 3.35 -4.80 -20.49
CA ILE A 228 4.47 -5.74 -20.36
C ILE A 228 5.65 -5.32 -21.23
N PHE A 229 5.42 -5.10 -22.54
CA PHE A 229 6.48 -4.68 -23.46
C PHE A 229 7.09 -3.34 -23.05
N GLY A 230 6.28 -2.36 -22.66
CA GLY A 230 6.75 -1.07 -22.16
C GLY A 230 7.66 -1.21 -20.93
N CYS A 231 7.31 -2.10 -19.99
CA CYS A 231 8.14 -2.38 -18.83
C CYS A 231 9.46 -3.07 -19.19
N ILE A 232 9.46 -4.02 -20.14
CA ILE A 232 10.69 -4.71 -20.61
C ILE A 232 11.67 -3.69 -21.18
N ILE A 233 11.21 -2.82 -22.09
CA ILE A 233 12.03 -1.78 -22.71
C ILE A 233 12.54 -0.80 -21.65
N ALA A 234 11.67 -0.30 -20.77
CA ALA A 234 12.04 0.70 -19.77
C ALA A 234 13.01 0.16 -18.71
N LEU A 235 12.93 -1.13 -18.37
CA LEU A 235 13.84 -1.78 -17.41
C LEU A 235 15.13 -2.30 -18.07
N LYS A 236 15.26 -2.20 -19.40
CA LYS A 236 16.38 -2.74 -20.18
C LYS A 236 16.62 -4.23 -19.90
N ILE A 237 15.53 -5.01 -19.88
CA ILE A 237 15.53 -6.46 -19.70
C ILE A 237 15.53 -7.15 -21.06
#